data_AF-A0A9R0SSY3-F1
#
_entry.id   AF-A0A9R0SSY3-F1
#
_cell.length_a   1.000
_cell.length_b   1.000
_cell.length_c   1.000
_cell.angle_alpha   90.00
_cell.angle_beta   90.00
_cell.angle_gamma   90.00
#
_symmetry.space_group_name_H-M   'P 1'
#
loop_
_entity.id
_entity.type
_entity.pdbx_description
1 polymer ?
#
loop_
_entity_poly.entity_id
_entity_poly.type
_entity_poly.pdbx_seq_one_letter_code
_entity_poly.pdbx_strand_id
1 'polypeptide(L)'
;MAGELGAIRAASRPAAAYLFIAPRSHGRPQLQLQLLLGSSPSISRRRPPGTLPSVVAMAATNGAGADPVHEPPHKITKIAPLLKVKKLSDKAILPSRGSALAAGYDLSSAVETVVPARGKALVATDLSIAIPEGTYARIAPRSGLALKHAIDVGAGVIDADYRGPVGVVLFNHSEADFAVKPGDRVAQMIIQVIATPEVAEVEDLDATLRGEGGFGSTGV
;
A
#
# COMPACT_ATOMS: atom_id res chain seq x y z
N MET A 1 15.83 -38.26 -37.59
CA MET A 1 15.72 -37.30 -38.71
C MET A 1 14.79 -36.20 -38.25
N ALA A 2 15.35 -35.05 -37.83
CA ALA A 2 15.24 -33.75 -38.53
C ALA A 2 13.76 -33.33 -38.71
N GLY A 3 13.23 -32.24 -38.15
CA GLY A 3 13.81 -30.99 -37.68
C GLY A 3 13.03 -29.86 -38.36
N GLU A 4 12.33 -29.02 -37.61
CA GLU A 4 11.97 -27.65 -38.03
C GLU A 4 11.42 -26.86 -36.83
N LEU A 5 12.22 -25.89 -36.38
CA LEU A 5 11.86 -24.91 -35.35
C LEU A 5 11.37 -23.64 -36.06
N GLY A 6 10.07 -23.36 -35.94
CA GLY A 6 9.49 -22.08 -36.36
C GLY A 6 9.93 -20.96 -35.43
N ALA A 7 10.53 -19.92 -36.01
CA ALA A 7 10.94 -18.70 -35.30
C ALA A 7 9.72 -17.93 -34.78
N ILE A 8 9.59 -17.83 -33.45
CA ILE A 8 8.66 -16.90 -32.81
C ILE A 8 9.46 -15.71 -32.30
N ARG A 9 9.05 -14.52 -32.75
CA ARG A 9 9.58 -13.19 -32.39
C ARG A 9 9.70 -13.04 -30.87
N ALA A 10 10.90 -12.70 -30.42
CA ALA A 10 11.19 -12.31 -29.04
C ALA A 10 10.48 -10.98 -28.71
N ALA A 11 9.49 -11.04 -27.82
CA ALA A 11 8.99 -9.88 -27.11
C ALA A 11 9.96 -9.55 -25.96
N SER A 12 10.38 -8.30 -25.92
CA SER A 12 11.28 -7.73 -24.91
C SER A 12 10.75 -7.94 -23.49
N ARG A 13 11.45 -8.76 -22.70
CA ARG A 13 11.27 -8.82 -21.24
C ARG A 13 12.43 -8.03 -20.61
N PRO A 14 12.18 -7.12 -19.64
CA PRO A 14 13.26 -6.50 -18.90
C PRO A 14 13.98 -7.56 -18.05
N ALA A 15 15.30 -7.50 -18.05
CA ALA A 15 16.16 -8.39 -17.29
C ALA A 15 15.90 -8.23 -15.79
N ALA A 16 15.40 -9.28 -15.14
CA ALA A 16 15.42 -9.41 -13.70
C ALA A 16 16.82 -9.88 -13.28
N ALA A 17 17.58 -8.99 -12.64
CA ALA A 17 18.84 -9.36 -12.01
C ALA A 17 18.54 -10.10 -10.69
N TYR A 18 18.82 -11.39 -10.64
CA TYR A 18 18.82 -12.16 -9.40
C TYR A 18 20.21 -12.04 -8.76
N LEU A 19 20.27 -11.47 -7.56
CA LEU A 19 21.50 -11.42 -6.74
C LEU A 19 21.67 -12.77 -6.03
N PHE A 20 22.52 -13.63 -6.58
CA PHE A 20 23.03 -14.81 -5.86
C PHE A 20 24.33 -14.43 -5.13
N ILE A 21 24.31 -14.48 -3.80
CA ILE A 21 25.51 -14.35 -2.97
C ILE A 21 26.07 -15.75 -2.72
N ALA A 22 27.18 -16.07 -3.38
CA ALA A 22 27.99 -17.26 -3.09
C ALA A 22 29.23 -16.89 -2.25
N PRO A 23 29.72 -17.77 -1.37
CA PRO A 23 30.77 -17.46 -0.41
C PRO A 23 32.15 -17.30 -1.08
N ARG A 24 32.97 -16.43 -0.49
CA ARG A 24 34.30 -16.04 -0.95
C ARG A 24 35.28 -17.22 -1.00
N SER A 25 36.03 -17.34 -2.09
CA SER A 25 37.39 -17.89 -2.11
C SER A 25 38.31 -17.00 -2.96
N HIS A 26 39.27 -16.36 -2.29
CA HIS A 26 40.57 -15.87 -2.77
C HIS A 26 40.71 -15.37 -4.22
N GLY A 27 40.81 -14.05 -4.40
CA GLY A 27 41.36 -13.41 -5.62
C GLY A 27 40.74 -12.06 -5.92
N ARG A 28 41.56 -11.02 -6.17
CA ARG A 28 41.10 -9.67 -6.56
C ARG A 28 40.63 -9.67 -8.02
N PRO A 29 39.41 -9.21 -8.37
CA PRO A 29 39.03 -9.03 -9.76
C PRO A 29 39.50 -7.66 -10.29
N GLN A 30 40.18 -7.66 -11.45
CA GLN A 30 40.38 -6.46 -12.26
C GLN A 30 39.11 -6.22 -13.11
N LEU A 31 38.63 -4.98 -13.12
CA LEU A 31 37.53 -4.51 -13.97
C LEU A 31 38.09 -4.07 -15.32
N GLN A 32 37.64 -4.69 -16.43
CA GLN A 32 37.79 -4.15 -17.78
C GLN A 32 36.43 -3.68 -18.28
N LEU A 33 36.34 -2.38 -18.63
CA LEU A 33 35.16 -1.71 -19.18
C LEU A 33 35.31 -1.62 -20.70
N GLN A 34 34.36 -2.15 -21.47
CA GLN A 34 34.31 -1.97 -22.92
C GLN A 34 32.96 -1.35 -23.30
N LEU A 35 32.99 -0.08 -23.73
CA LEU A 35 31.84 0.64 -24.29
C LEU A 35 31.63 0.26 -25.76
N LEU A 36 30.40 -0.08 -26.14
CA LEU A 36 29.95 -0.02 -27.54
C LEU A 36 29.03 1.20 -27.71
N LEU A 37 29.50 2.20 -28.47
CA LEU A 37 28.71 3.33 -28.97
C LEU A 37 27.86 2.88 -30.17
N GLY A 38 26.55 3.09 -30.09
CA GLY A 38 25.61 2.96 -31.20
C GLY A 38 25.01 4.32 -31.57
N SER A 39 25.21 4.72 -32.81
CA SER A 39 24.89 6.01 -33.43
C SER A 39 23.43 6.15 -33.90
N SER A 40 22.88 7.36 -33.75
CA SER A 40 21.57 7.80 -34.27
C SER A 40 21.54 7.93 -35.81
N PRO A 41 20.32 8.04 -36.40
CA PRO A 41 20.15 9.01 -37.48
C PRO A 41 18.93 9.93 -37.29
N SER A 42 19.16 11.15 -37.74
CA SER A 42 18.27 12.32 -37.84
C SER A 42 17.15 12.18 -38.88
N ILE A 43 15.95 12.68 -38.56
CA ILE A 43 14.93 13.05 -39.56
C ILE A 43 14.41 14.47 -39.29
N SER A 44 14.47 15.29 -40.33
CA SER A 44 13.97 16.66 -40.46
C SER A 44 12.84 16.65 -41.50
N ARG A 45 11.75 17.41 -41.25
CA ARG A 45 11.08 18.32 -42.23
C ARG A 45 9.75 18.90 -41.72
N ARG A 46 9.77 20.22 -41.49
CA ARG A 46 8.89 21.31 -42.01
C ARG A 46 7.32 21.21 -41.90
N ARG A 47 6.74 22.22 -41.21
CA ARG A 47 5.40 22.87 -41.40
C ARG A 47 5.45 23.87 -42.60
N PRO A 48 4.34 24.39 -43.21
CA PRO A 48 3.41 25.42 -42.64
C PRO A 48 1.98 25.45 -43.28
N PRO A 49 1.19 26.57 -43.35
CA PRO A 49 0.20 27.04 -42.36
C PRO A 49 -1.21 27.41 -42.95
N GLY A 50 -2.14 27.90 -42.10
CA GLY A 50 -3.39 28.61 -42.48
C GLY A 50 -4.68 27.88 -42.01
N THR A 51 -5.80 28.48 -41.60
CA THR A 51 -6.31 29.87 -41.61
C THR A 51 -7.56 29.91 -40.71
N LEU A 52 -7.79 30.98 -39.95
CA LEU A 52 -9.10 31.33 -39.34
C LEU A 52 -9.83 32.34 -40.24
N PRO A 53 -11.16 32.37 -40.25
CA PRO A 53 -11.81 33.67 -40.04
C PRO A 53 -13.06 33.67 -39.13
N SER A 54 -13.45 34.90 -38.82
CA SER A 54 -14.46 35.48 -37.92
C SER A 54 -15.94 35.25 -38.27
N VAL A 55 -16.78 35.22 -37.20
CA VAL A 55 -18.02 35.99 -36.91
C VAL A 55 -19.02 36.29 -38.06
N VAL A 56 -20.33 36.03 -37.83
CA VAL A 56 -21.49 36.98 -37.98
C VAL A 56 -22.88 36.29 -37.83
N ALA A 57 -23.76 36.96 -37.05
CA ALA A 57 -25.25 37.01 -37.05
C ALA A 57 -26.10 35.76 -36.74
N MET A 58 -26.84 35.73 -35.63
CA MET A 58 -28.19 36.30 -35.39
C MET A 58 -29.35 35.52 -36.02
N ALA A 59 -30.08 34.78 -35.18
CA ALA A 59 -31.50 34.50 -35.35
C ALA A 59 -32.14 34.45 -33.95
N ALA A 60 -33.11 35.34 -33.71
CA ALA A 60 -33.95 35.37 -32.53
C ALA A 60 -35.32 34.79 -32.89
N THR A 61 -35.81 33.82 -32.12
CA THR A 61 -37.25 33.55 -31.95
C THR A 61 -37.53 32.92 -30.58
N ASN A 62 -38.22 33.69 -29.75
CA ASN A 62 -39.20 33.38 -28.69
C ASN A 62 -39.28 31.98 -28.07
N GLY A 63 -39.33 31.95 -26.73
CA GLY A 63 -40.03 30.87 -26.01
C GLY A 63 -39.75 30.80 -24.51
N ALA A 64 -40.71 31.30 -23.73
CA ALA A 64 -41.11 30.89 -22.38
C ALA A 64 -40.07 30.87 -21.23
N GLY A 65 -40.39 31.65 -20.20
CA GLY A 65 -39.76 31.54 -18.89
C GLY A 65 -39.93 30.16 -18.28
N ALA A 66 -38.82 29.65 -17.74
CA ALA A 66 -38.77 28.70 -16.65
C ALA A 66 -37.56 29.12 -15.81
N ASP A 67 -37.77 29.24 -14.50
CA ASP A 67 -36.73 29.55 -13.52
C ASP A 67 -35.49 28.67 -13.70
N PRO A 68 -34.27 29.14 -13.36
CA PRO A 68 -33.11 28.27 -13.34
C PRO A 68 -33.39 27.21 -12.26
N VAL A 69 -33.78 26.01 -12.71
CA VAL A 69 -33.81 24.82 -11.89
C VAL A 69 -32.38 24.67 -11.39
N HIS A 70 -32.18 25.02 -10.12
CA HIS A 70 -30.97 24.71 -9.38
C HIS A 70 -30.84 23.19 -9.42
N GLU A 71 -30.09 22.71 -10.40
CA GLU A 71 -29.68 21.32 -10.48
C GLU A 71 -29.00 21.04 -9.13
N PRO A 72 -29.55 20.13 -8.29
CA PRO A 72 -28.95 19.88 -7.01
C PRO A 72 -27.51 19.43 -7.26
N PRO A 73 -26.54 19.94 -6.47
CA PRO A 73 -25.14 19.63 -6.69
C PRO A 73 -25.02 18.11 -6.76
N HIS A 74 -24.40 17.64 -7.84
CA HIS A 74 -24.13 16.24 -8.11
C HIS A 74 -23.97 15.48 -6.79
N LYS A 75 -24.86 14.52 -6.52
CA LYS A 75 -24.65 13.55 -5.46
C LYS A 75 -23.33 12.85 -5.79
N ILE A 76 -22.24 13.35 -5.23
CA ILE A 76 -21.01 12.57 -5.11
C ILE A 76 -21.36 11.53 -4.05
N THR A 77 -22.01 10.45 -4.47
CA THR A 77 -21.96 9.22 -3.72
C THR A 77 -20.54 8.73 -3.88
N LYS A 78 -19.61 9.30 -3.09
CA LYS A 78 -18.28 8.74 -2.90
C LYS A 78 -18.54 7.41 -2.22
N ILE A 79 -18.70 6.35 -3.01
CA ILE A 79 -18.84 4.99 -2.49
C ILE A 79 -17.56 4.79 -1.70
N ALA A 80 -17.66 4.84 -0.37
CA ALA A 80 -16.53 4.53 0.48
C ALA A 80 -16.05 3.14 0.05
N PRO A 81 -14.78 2.99 -0.36
CA PRO A 81 -14.35 1.75 -0.95
C PRO A 81 -14.49 0.63 0.08
N LEU A 82 -15.15 -0.45 -0.32
CA LEU A 82 -15.49 -1.58 0.54
C LEU A 82 -14.23 -2.36 0.91
N LEU A 83 -14.02 -2.58 2.21
CA LEU A 83 -13.08 -3.57 2.72
C LEU A 83 -13.67 -4.97 2.51
N LYS A 84 -13.05 -5.78 1.66
CA LYS A 84 -13.51 -7.16 1.42
C LYS A 84 -12.77 -8.12 2.33
N VAL A 85 -13.50 -9.04 2.96
CA VAL A 85 -12.94 -10.01 3.90
C VAL A 85 -13.42 -11.41 3.53
N LYS A 86 -12.48 -12.36 3.43
CA LYS A 86 -12.74 -13.78 3.21
C LYS A 86 -12.36 -14.55 4.49
N LYS A 87 -13.30 -15.32 5.03
CA LYS A 87 -13.00 -16.30 6.07
C LYS A 87 -12.28 -17.51 5.46
N LEU A 88 -11.23 -17.96 6.13
CA LEU A 88 -10.45 -19.15 5.76
C LEU A 88 -10.85 -20.39 6.58
N SER A 89 -11.58 -20.19 7.67
CA SER A 89 -12.15 -21.25 8.51
C SER A 89 -13.45 -20.80 9.19
N ASP A 90 -14.17 -21.75 9.79
CA ASP A 90 -15.38 -21.47 10.58
C ASP A 90 -15.08 -20.75 11.90
N LYS A 91 -13.82 -20.78 12.36
CA LYS A 91 -13.37 -20.09 13.57
C LYS A 91 -13.12 -18.61 13.35
N ALA A 92 -12.98 -18.19 12.09
CA ALA A 92 -12.74 -16.79 11.74
C ALA A 92 -13.96 -15.92 12.09
N ILE A 93 -13.71 -14.77 12.71
CA ILE A 93 -14.74 -13.78 13.07
C ILE A 93 -14.57 -12.56 12.18
N LEU A 94 -15.68 -12.06 11.62
CA LEU A 94 -15.61 -10.86 10.79
C LEU A 94 -15.21 -9.65 11.66
N PRO A 95 -14.27 -8.82 11.20
CA PRO A 95 -13.87 -7.64 11.95
C PRO A 95 -15.03 -6.67 12.16
N SER A 96 -15.15 -6.12 13.37
CA SER A 96 -16.23 -5.22 13.76
C SER A 96 -15.67 -3.96 14.42
N ARG A 97 -16.35 -2.83 14.25
CA ARG A 97 -16.00 -1.59 14.94
C ARG A 97 -16.66 -1.54 16.32
N GLY A 98 -15.91 -1.12 17.33
CA GLY A 98 -16.42 -0.99 18.71
C GLY A 98 -17.38 0.18 18.91
N SER A 99 -17.36 1.18 18.02
CA SER A 99 -18.28 2.32 18.01
C SER A 99 -18.43 2.88 16.60
N ALA A 100 -19.39 3.78 16.38
CA ALA A 100 -19.67 4.36 15.06
C ALA A 100 -18.48 5.14 14.46
N LEU A 101 -17.64 5.72 15.32
CA LEU A 101 -16.46 6.52 14.95
C LEU A 101 -15.15 5.82 15.31
N ALA A 102 -15.18 4.54 15.70
CA ALA A 102 -13.95 3.80 15.98
C ALA A 102 -13.08 3.75 14.71
N ALA A 103 -11.79 4.09 14.89
CA ALA A 103 -10.81 4.09 13.82
C ALA A 103 -10.50 2.67 13.31
N GLY A 104 -10.51 1.69 14.21
CA GLY A 104 -10.12 0.32 13.93
C GLY A 104 -11.29 -0.68 13.93
N TYR A 105 -11.11 -1.75 13.17
CA TYR A 105 -11.91 -2.96 13.23
C TYR A 105 -11.22 -3.97 14.14
N ASP A 106 -11.88 -4.41 15.21
CA ASP A 106 -11.32 -5.41 16.11
C ASP A 106 -11.05 -6.73 15.35
N LEU A 107 -9.86 -7.30 15.56
CA LEU A 107 -9.45 -8.61 15.05
C LEU A 107 -9.46 -9.63 16.18
N SER A 108 -10.13 -10.75 15.94
CA SER A 108 -10.20 -11.86 16.89
C SER A 108 -9.23 -12.98 16.53
N SER A 109 -8.76 -13.68 17.57
CA SER A 109 -8.01 -14.93 17.38
C SER A 109 -8.93 -16.04 16.86
N ALA A 110 -8.47 -16.80 15.86
CA ALA A 110 -9.10 -18.04 15.42
C ALA A 110 -8.57 -19.28 16.18
N VAL A 111 -7.50 -19.11 16.97
CA VAL A 111 -6.76 -20.19 17.61
C VAL A 111 -6.55 -19.93 19.11
N GLU A 112 -6.33 -21.00 19.86
CA GLU A 112 -5.81 -20.91 21.22
C GLU A 112 -4.28 -20.79 21.15
N THR A 113 -3.71 -19.86 21.90
CA THR A 113 -2.25 -19.70 21.98
C THR A 113 -1.84 -19.00 23.26
N VAL A 114 -0.56 -19.07 23.60
CA VAL A 114 0.06 -18.29 24.67
C VAL A 114 1.07 -17.34 24.05
N VAL A 115 1.08 -16.08 24.50
CA VAL A 115 2.16 -15.14 24.26
C VAL A 115 3.09 -15.20 25.48
N PRO A 116 4.27 -15.84 25.37
CA PRO A 116 5.14 -16.04 26.53
C PRO A 116 5.55 -14.72 27.18
N ALA A 117 5.76 -14.72 28.49
CA ALA A 117 6.37 -13.61 29.21
C ALA A 117 7.66 -13.15 28.52
N ARG A 118 7.84 -11.84 28.37
CA ARG A 118 8.97 -11.24 27.62
C ARG A 118 9.15 -11.79 26.19
N GLY A 119 8.10 -12.38 25.61
CA GLY A 119 8.14 -13.10 24.35
C GLY A 119 7.24 -12.50 23.29
N LYS A 120 7.04 -13.29 22.23
CA LYS A 120 6.18 -12.95 21.10
C LYS A 120 5.47 -14.17 20.54
N ALA A 121 4.30 -13.97 19.98
CA ALA A 121 3.56 -15.01 19.27
C ALA A 121 2.84 -14.44 18.04
N LEU A 122 2.67 -15.29 17.02
CA LEU A 122 1.83 -15.00 15.88
C LEU A 122 0.43 -15.58 16.14
N VAL A 123 -0.56 -14.71 16.22
CA VAL A 123 -1.97 -15.10 16.41
C VAL A 123 -2.68 -15.11 15.07
N ALA A 124 -3.17 -16.27 14.64
CA ALA A 124 -3.91 -16.41 13.39
C ALA A 124 -5.34 -15.85 13.54
N THR A 125 -5.80 -15.10 12.54
CA THR A 125 -7.19 -14.60 12.47
C THR A 125 -8.09 -15.45 11.57
N ASP A 126 -7.48 -16.32 10.74
CA ASP A 126 -8.14 -17.06 9.65
C ASP A 126 -8.94 -16.15 8.70
N LEU A 127 -8.43 -14.93 8.45
CA LEU A 127 -8.98 -14.00 7.48
C LEU A 127 -7.98 -13.75 6.35
N SER A 128 -8.50 -13.58 5.14
CA SER A 128 -7.82 -12.87 4.06
C SER A 128 -8.59 -11.60 3.74
N ILE A 129 -7.88 -10.54 3.38
CA ILE A 129 -8.50 -9.23 3.12
C ILE A 129 -8.11 -8.68 1.75
N ALA A 130 -8.98 -7.87 1.17
CA ALA A 130 -8.64 -6.99 0.07
C ALA A 130 -8.96 -5.56 0.47
N ILE A 131 -7.91 -4.74 0.52
CA ILE A 131 -7.92 -3.39 1.05
C ILE A 131 -8.08 -2.41 -0.14
N PRO A 132 -8.77 -1.28 0.04
CA PRO A 132 -8.84 -0.24 -0.99
C PRO A 132 -7.47 0.27 -1.44
N GLU A 133 -7.33 0.52 -2.73
CA GLU A 133 -6.14 1.16 -3.30
C GLU A 133 -5.90 2.56 -2.69
N GLY A 134 -4.64 2.98 -2.59
CA GLY A 134 -4.24 4.21 -1.91
C GLY A 134 -4.31 4.12 -0.38
N THR A 135 -4.52 2.92 0.16
CA THR A 135 -4.52 2.65 1.59
C THR A 135 -3.75 1.37 1.93
N TYR A 136 -3.38 1.20 3.19
CA TYR A 136 -2.93 -0.08 3.75
C TYR A 136 -3.67 -0.35 5.05
N ALA A 137 -3.65 -1.60 5.51
CA ALA A 137 -4.19 -1.96 6.80
C ALA A 137 -3.08 -2.03 7.84
N ARG A 138 -3.17 -1.18 8.87
CA ARG A 138 -2.29 -1.26 10.03
C ARG A 138 -2.93 -2.08 11.13
N ILE A 139 -2.25 -3.13 11.57
CA ILE A 139 -2.59 -3.84 12.81
C ILE A 139 -2.04 -3.03 13.98
N ALA A 140 -2.93 -2.58 14.85
CA ALA A 140 -2.64 -1.69 15.97
C ALA A 140 -3.01 -2.34 17.31
N PRO A 141 -2.30 -1.98 18.39
CA PRO A 141 -2.61 -2.51 19.72
C PRO A 141 -3.96 -2.01 20.22
N ARG A 142 -4.61 -2.81 21.08
CA ARG A 142 -5.80 -2.41 21.83
C ARG A 142 -5.35 -1.85 23.19
N SER A 143 -5.78 -0.64 23.52
CA SER A 143 -5.34 0.06 24.75
C SER A 143 -5.57 -0.75 26.03
N GLY A 144 -6.68 -1.51 26.10
CA GLY A 144 -6.97 -2.37 27.25
C GLY A 144 -5.96 -3.51 27.44
N LEU A 145 -5.45 -4.09 26.35
CA LEU A 145 -4.44 -5.16 26.43
C LEU A 145 -3.05 -4.58 26.72
N ALA A 146 -2.73 -3.43 26.12
CA ALA A 146 -1.49 -2.71 26.40
C ALA A 146 -1.39 -2.32 27.88
N LEU A 147 -2.44 -1.71 28.44
CA LEU A 147 -2.41 -1.24 29.83
C LEU A 147 -2.46 -2.37 30.86
N LYS A 148 -3.30 -3.39 30.65
CA LYS A 148 -3.57 -4.43 31.68
C LYS A 148 -2.63 -5.62 31.60
N HIS A 149 -2.09 -5.92 30.42
CA HIS A 149 -1.30 -7.12 30.17
C HIS A 149 0.05 -6.84 29.51
N ALA A 150 0.40 -5.56 29.31
CA ALA A 150 1.62 -5.12 28.62
C ALA A 150 1.77 -5.75 27.22
N ILE A 151 0.64 -5.93 26.52
CA ILE A 151 0.63 -6.49 25.17
C ILE A 151 0.72 -5.37 24.13
N ASP A 152 1.68 -5.52 23.22
CA ASP A 152 1.86 -4.65 22.06
C ASP A 152 1.78 -5.44 20.75
N VAL A 153 1.67 -4.72 19.62
CA VAL A 153 1.60 -5.28 18.28
C VAL A 153 2.85 -4.94 17.48
N GLY A 154 3.50 -5.97 16.96
CA GLY A 154 4.65 -5.87 16.05
C GLY A 154 4.27 -5.89 14.58
N ALA A 155 5.24 -5.48 13.73
CA ALA A 155 5.12 -5.43 12.27
C ALA A 155 3.90 -4.62 11.80
N GLY A 156 2.76 -5.28 11.66
CA GLY A 156 1.46 -4.63 11.54
C GLY A 156 1.19 -3.91 10.22
N VAL A 157 2.05 -4.01 9.20
CA VAL A 157 1.76 -3.48 7.85
C VAL A 157 1.19 -4.61 7.00
N ILE A 158 -0.07 -4.47 6.56
CA ILE A 158 -0.69 -5.37 5.59
C ILE A 158 -0.92 -4.59 4.29
N ASP A 159 -0.22 -4.98 3.24
CA ASP A 159 -0.25 -4.34 1.93
C ASP A 159 -1.58 -4.55 1.21
N ALA A 160 -1.95 -3.60 0.35
CA ALA A 160 -3.24 -3.61 -0.34
C ALA A 160 -3.42 -4.77 -1.33
N ASP A 161 -2.31 -5.31 -1.83
CA ASP A 161 -2.24 -6.45 -2.75
C ASP A 161 -2.06 -7.79 -2.03
N TYR A 162 -1.87 -7.80 -0.70
CA TYR A 162 -1.78 -9.03 0.08
C TYR A 162 -3.11 -9.78 0.10
N ARG A 163 -3.09 -11.07 -0.22
CA ARG A 163 -4.28 -11.97 -0.22
C ARG A 163 -4.11 -13.20 0.66
N GLY A 164 -2.99 -13.31 1.36
CA GLY A 164 -2.72 -14.42 2.26
C GLY A 164 -3.50 -14.33 3.59
N PRO A 165 -3.21 -15.24 4.53
CA PRO A 165 -3.81 -15.22 5.86
C PRO A 165 -3.25 -14.06 6.71
N VAL A 166 -4.14 -13.25 7.28
CA VAL A 166 -3.79 -12.17 8.20
C VAL A 166 -3.44 -12.75 9.57
N GLY A 167 -2.23 -12.46 10.03
CA GLY A 167 -1.75 -12.79 11.36
C GLY A 167 -1.45 -11.53 12.18
N VAL A 168 -1.58 -11.65 13.50
CA VAL A 168 -1.27 -10.59 14.46
C VAL A 168 -0.03 -10.98 15.23
N VAL A 169 1.05 -10.22 15.09
CA VAL A 169 2.27 -10.42 15.89
C VAL A 169 2.09 -9.70 17.22
N LEU A 170 1.92 -10.45 18.30
CA LEU A 170 1.83 -9.91 19.65
C LEU A 170 3.20 -9.97 20.33
N PHE A 171 3.57 -8.89 21.01
CA PHE A 171 4.67 -8.84 21.96
C PHE A 171 4.10 -8.74 23.38
N ASN A 172 4.71 -9.47 24.31
CA ASN A 172 4.35 -9.41 25.72
C ASN A 172 5.52 -8.80 26.50
N HIS A 173 5.31 -7.60 27.01
CA HIS A 173 6.28 -6.86 27.81
C HIS A 173 6.08 -7.05 29.32
N SER A 174 5.28 -8.03 29.74
CA SER A 174 5.12 -8.41 31.15
C SER A 174 6.00 -9.61 31.51
N GLU A 175 6.04 -9.91 32.81
CA GLU A 175 6.69 -11.11 33.38
C GLU A 175 5.75 -12.32 33.46
N ALA A 176 4.50 -12.20 32.99
CA ALA A 176 3.52 -13.27 33.02
C ALA A 176 3.08 -13.67 31.61
N ASP A 177 2.88 -14.95 31.40
CA ASP A 177 2.33 -15.47 30.15
C ASP A 177 0.92 -14.91 29.91
N PHE A 178 0.62 -14.55 28.65
CA PHE A 178 -0.69 -14.07 28.25
C PHE A 178 -1.42 -15.13 27.40
N ALA A 179 -2.47 -15.71 27.96
CA ALA A 179 -3.31 -16.67 27.26
C ALA A 179 -4.29 -15.96 26.32
N VAL A 180 -4.37 -16.45 25.09
CA VAL A 180 -5.30 -16.00 24.04
C VAL A 180 -6.22 -17.15 23.69
N LYS A 181 -7.53 -16.95 23.81
CA LYS A 181 -8.53 -17.94 23.44
C LYS A 181 -9.14 -17.63 22.06
N PRO A 182 -9.66 -18.64 21.34
CA PRO A 182 -10.44 -18.40 20.14
C PRO A 182 -11.59 -17.44 20.45
N GLY A 183 -11.76 -16.41 19.60
CA GLY A 183 -12.76 -15.36 19.78
C GLY A 183 -12.25 -14.09 20.45
N ASP A 184 -11.16 -14.16 21.23
CA ASP A 184 -10.61 -12.99 21.92
C ASP A 184 -10.14 -11.94 20.91
N ARG A 185 -10.55 -10.68 21.14
CA ARG A 185 -10.13 -9.54 20.34
C ARG A 185 -8.70 -9.14 20.74
N VAL A 186 -7.73 -9.44 19.89
CA VAL A 186 -6.29 -9.29 20.23
C VAL A 186 -5.65 -8.04 19.66
N ALA A 187 -6.19 -7.49 18.57
CA ALA A 187 -5.69 -6.29 17.93
C ALA A 187 -6.84 -5.55 17.24
N GLN A 188 -6.54 -4.41 16.64
CA GLN A 188 -7.48 -3.70 15.77
C GLN A 188 -6.79 -3.34 14.45
N MET A 189 -7.51 -3.46 13.35
CA MET A 189 -7.06 -3.11 12.01
C MET A 189 -7.54 -1.71 11.65
N ILE A 190 -6.64 -0.79 11.33
CA ILE A 190 -6.95 0.58 10.90
C ILE A 190 -6.57 0.73 9.43
N ILE A 191 -7.51 1.16 8.60
CA ILE A 191 -7.25 1.46 7.20
C ILE A 191 -6.66 2.87 7.10
N GLN A 192 -5.39 2.97 6.70
CA GLN A 192 -4.66 4.23 6.63
C GLN A 192 -4.41 4.62 5.19
N VAL A 193 -4.73 5.87 4.87
CA VAL A 193 -4.43 6.48 3.58
C VAL A 193 -2.93 6.71 3.46
N ILE A 194 -2.37 6.37 2.30
CA ILE A 194 -0.95 6.55 1.98
C ILE A 194 -0.78 7.20 0.61
N ALA A 195 0.41 7.76 0.39
CA ALA A 195 0.92 8.07 -0.93
C ALA A 195 2.06 7.11 -1.26
N THR A 196 2.15 6.68 -2.52
CA THR A 196 3.21 5.82 -3.04
C THR A 196 3.91 6.52 -4.21
N PRO A 197 4.67 7.61 -3.97
CA PRO A 197 5.37 8.33 -5.03
C PRO A 197 6.57 7.53 -5.56
N GLU A 198 6.98 7.84 -6.78
CA GLU A 198 8.28 7.40 -7.30
C GLU A 198 9.42 8.06 -6.49
N VAL A 199 10.51 7.30 -6.28
CA VAL A 199 11.69 7.80 -5.57
C VAL A 199 12.64 8.47 -6.56
N ALA A 200 13.05 9.71 -6.27
CA ALA A 200 14.03 10.47 -7.05
C ALA A 200 15.26 10.82 -6.19
N GLU A 201 16.46 10.51 -6.69
CA GLU A 201 17.74 10.88 -6.07
C GLU A 201 18.12 12.32 -6.46
N VAL A 202 18.62 13.12 -5.50
CA VAL A 202 19.02 14.52 -5.68
C VAL A 202 20.33 14.81 -4.96
N GLU A 203 21.05 15.85 -5.36
CA GLU A 203 22.31 16.27 -4.72
C GLU A 203 22.07 16.89 -3.33
N ASP A 204 21.03 17.73 -3.20
CA ASP A 204 20.69 18.44 -1.96
C ASP A 204 19.16 18.55 -1.77
N LEU A 205 18.72 18.72 -0.52
CA LEU A 205 17.32 18.98 -0.14
C LEU A 205 17.12 20.47 0.22
N ASP A 206 15.87 20.95 0.17
CA ASP A 206 15.53 22.30 0.57
C ASP A 206 15.62 22.50 2.10
N ALA A 207 16.03 23.70 2.51
CA ALA A 207 16.13 24.05 3.93
C ALA A 207 14.75 24.27 4.54
N THR A 208 14.52 23.73 5.75
CA THR A 208 13.28 23.94 6.52
C THR A 208 13.58 24.53 7.89
N LEU A 209 12.56 25.11 8.55
CA LEU A 209 12.68 25.61 9.92
C LEU A 209 13.12 24.53 10.92
N ARG A 210 12.80 23.25 10.67
CA ARG A 210 13.20 22.14 11.55
C ARG A 210 14.65 21.72 11.31
N GLY A 211 15.14 21.82 10.06
CA GLY A 211 16.48 21.40 9.69
C GLY A 211 16.80 19.97 10.15
N GLU A 212 17.97 19.79 10.78
CA GLU A 212 18.46 18.50 11.29
C GLU A 212 17.89 18.11 12.68
N GLY A 213 16.96 18.89 13.25
CA GLY A 213 16.41 18.66 14.58
C GLY A 213 15.51 17.42 14.69
N GLY A 214 15.91 16.44 15.50
CA GLY A 214 15.16 15.21 15.79
C GLY A 214 15.37 14.69 17.22
N PHE A 215 14.78 13.54 17.56
CA PHE A 215 15.05 12.82 18.81
C PHE A 215 14.90 13.63 20.11
N GLY A 216 13.80 14.37 20.25
CA GLY A 216 13.56 15.22 21.43
C GLY A 216 14.14 16.63 21.33
N SER A 217 14.50 17.08 20.11
CA SER A 217 15.00 18.45 19.87
C SER A 217 14.03 19.57 20.27
N THR A 218 12.76 19.27 20.54
CA THR A 218 11.74 20.23 20.99
C THR A 218 11.51 20.21 22.51
N GLY A 219 12.31 19.45 23.27
CA GLY A 219 12.17 19.30 24.72
C GLY A 219 11.51 17.98 25.16
N VAL A 220 11.31 17.87 26.48
CA VAL A 220 10.62 16.77 27.19
C VAL A 220 9.26 17.25 27.66
#